data_AF-A0A549YJS4-F1
#
_entry.id   AF-A0A549YJS4-F1
#
_cell.length_a   1.000
_cell.length_b   1.000
_cell.length_c   1.000
_cell.angle_alpha   90.00
_cell.angle_beta   90.00
_cell.angle_gamma   90.00
#
_symmetry.space_group_name_H-M   'P 1'
#
loop_
_entity.id
_entity.type
_entity.pdbx_description
1 polymer ?
#
loop_
_entity_poly.entity_id
_entity_poly.type
_entity_poly.pdbx_seq_one_letter_code
_entity_poly.pdbx_strand_id
1 'polypeptide(L)' 'MKKRLVTIALAIFFVAGIGNVVFAHGDTQGFNPGNDGHNRWSFEEMVPFMKDMHPDMSEAQMEEMYQYCHGTN' A
#
# COMPACT_ATOMS: atom_id res chain seq x y z
N MET A 1 -2.19 11.41 -49.92
CA MET A 1 -2.86 10.62 -48.86
C MET A 1 -1.88 9.78 -48.04
N LYS A 2 -0.97 9.02 -48.67
CA LYS A 2 0.05 8.18 -48.02
C LYS A 2 0.88 8.89 -46.94
N LYS A 3 1.34 10.12 -47.22
CA LYS A 3 2.12 10.96 -46.28
C LYS A 3 1.33 11.36 -45.02
N ARG A 4 0.01 11.56 -45.14
CA ARG A 4 -0.88 11.92 -44.02
C ARG A 4 -1.19 10.72 -43.13
N LEU A 5 -1.29 9.52 -43.72
CA LEU A 5 -1.47 8.28 -42.96
C LEU A 5 -0.25 7.95 -42.10
N VAL A 6 0.97 8.17 -42.63
CA VAL A 6 2.21 8.00 -41.86
C VAL A 6 2.28 8.97 -40.67
N THR A 7 1.87 10.22 -40.85
CA THR A 7 1.84 11.22 -39.76
C THR A 7 0.84 10.85 -38.66
N ILE A 8 -0.34 10.34 -39.02
CA ILE A 8 -1.36 9.90 -38.06
C ILE A 8 -0.86 8.69 -37.25
N ALA A 9 -0.25 7.71 -37.92
CA ALA A 9 0.31 6.54 -37.26
C ALA A 9 1.42 6.89 -36.25
N LEU A 10 2.28 7.85 -36.59
CA LEU A 10 3.37 8.31 -35.72
C LEU A 10 2.84 9.03 -34.46
N ALA A 11 1.79 9.86 -34.61
CA ALA A 11 1.18 10.56 -33.49
C ALA A 11 0.51 9.60 -32.49
N ILE A 12 -0.16 8.55 -32.99
CA ILE A 12 -0.77 7.51 -32.13
C ILE A 12 0.30 6.76 -31.34
N PHE A 13 1.42 6.42 -31.97
CA PHE A 13 2.55 5.77 -31.30
C PHE A 13 3.16 6.64 -30.19
N PHE A 14 3.22 7.96 -30.40
CA PHE A 14 3.80 8.89 -29.43
C PHE A 14 2.93 9.04 -28.16
N VAL A 15 1.60 8.97 -28.29
CA VAL A 15 0.67 9.05 -27.15
C VAL A 15 0.59 7.73 -26.39
N ALA A 16 0.70 6.59 -27.08
CA ALA A 16 0.67 5.27 -26.44
C ALA A 16 1.99 4.88 -25.74
N GLY A 17 3.09 5.58 -26.03
CA GLY A 17 4.43 5.24 -25.54
C GLY A 17 4.77 5.71 -24.12
N ILE A 18 3.95 6.55 -23.50
CA ILE A 18 4.21 7.08 -22.15
C ILE A 18 3.31 6.35 -21.14
N GLY A 19 3.48 5.04 -21.04
CA GLY A 19 2.94 4.26 -19.93
C GLY A 19 3.95 4.24 -18.79
N ASN A 20 3.69 4.98 -17.71
CA ASN A 20 4.42 4.77 -16.47
C ASN A 20 3.97 3.41 -15.88
N VAL A 21 4.84 2.40 -15.96
CA VAL A 21 4.64 1.15 -15.23
C VAL A 21 5.17 1.36 -13.81
N VAL A 22 4.28 1.55 -12.84
CA VAL A 22 4.65 1.52 -11.42
C VAL A 22 4.60 0.06 -10.99
N PHE A 23 5.77 -0.57 -10.90
CA PHE A 23 5.91 -1.88 -10.27
C PHE A 23 5.93 -1.68 -8.75
N ALA A 24 4.82 -1.96 -8.09
CA ALA A 24 4.82 -2.17 -6.64
C ALA A 24 5.46 -3.54 -6.38
N HIS A 25 6.80 -3.59 -6.36
CA HIS A 25 7.52 -4.75 -5.86
C HIS A 25 7.40 -4.72 -4.32
N GLY A 26 6.23 -5.13 -3.82
CA GLY A 26 6.11 -5.51 -2.42
C GLY A 26 6.95 -6.77 -2.26
N ASP A 27 8.04 -6.67 -1.50
CA ASP A 27 8.82 -7.82 -1.08
C ASP A 27 7.86 -8.72 -0.29
N THR A 28 7.23 -9.68 -0.96
CA THR A 28 6.43 -10.73 -0.33
C THR A 28 7.40 -11.69 0.33
N GLN A 29 8.05 -11.23 1.40
CA GLN A 29 8.53 -12.12 2.43
C GLN A 29 7.30 -12.74 3.09
N GLY A 30 6.80 -13.81 2.46
CA GLY A 30 5.86 -14.77 3.03
C GLY A 30 4.42 -14.30 3.25
N PHE A 31 3.63 -14.16 2.18
CA PHE A 31 2.17 -14.30 2.33
C PHE A 31 1.79 -15.77 2.12
N ASN A 32 1.72 -16.51 3.23
CA ASN A 32 1.27 -17.89 3.28
C ASN A 32 -0.11 -17.89 3.97
N PRO A 33 -1.23 -17.97 3.23
CA PRO A 33 -2.59 -17.80 3.78
C PRO A 33 -3.09 -18.98 4.63
N GLY A 34 -2.18 -19.77 5.21
CA GLY A 34 -2.49 -20.90 6.10
C GLY A 34 -1.48 -21.11 7.22
N ASN A 35 -0.58 -20.16 7.49
CA ASN A 35 0.45 -20.31 8.51
C ASN A 35 0.83 -18.95 9.13
N ASP A 36 0.12 -18.55 10.20
CA ASP A 36 0.59 -17.66 11.29
C ASP A 36 1.33 -16.36 10.94
N GLY A 37 1.08 -15.77 9.77
CA GLY A 37 1.79 -14.61 9.22
C GLY A 37 1.03 -13.28 9.30
N HIS A 38 0.02 -13.18 10.16
CA HIS A 38 -0.44 -11.85 10.57
C HIS A 38 0.68 -11.28 11.45
N ASN A 39 1.36 -10.24 10.99
CA ASN A 39 2.23 -9.40 11.82
C ASN A 39 1.43 -8.88 13.02
N ARG A 40 1.27 -9.70 14.06
CA ARG A 40 0.71 -9.31 15.36
C ARG A 40 1.84 -8.59 16.09
N TRP A 41 2.20 -7.40 15.60
CA TRP A 41 2.98 -6.49 16.42
C TRP A 41 2.19 -6.28 17.72
N SER A 42 2.89 -6.40 18.84
CA SER A 42 2.35 -6.11 20.15
C SER A 42 1.87 -4.66 20.24
N PHE A 43 0.99 -4.36 21.20
CA PHE A 43 0.54 -3.00 21.46
C PHE A 43 1.72 -2.04 21.61
N GLU A 44 2.73 -2.44 22.40
CA GLU A 44 3.91 -1.64 22.72
C GLU A 44 4.76 -1.33 21.49
N GLU A 45 4.86 -2.27 20.54
CA GLU A 45 5.55 -2.05 19.26
C GLU A 45 4.81 -1.06 18.34
N MET A 46 3.48 -0.95 18.47
CA MET A 46 2.68 -0.02 17.68
C MET A 46 2.56 1.38 18.32
N VAL A 47 2.76 1.53 19.63
CA VAL A 47 2.58 2.80 20.35
C VAL A 47 3.31 3.98 19.71
N PRO A 48 4.60 3.88 19.32
CA PRO A 48 5.30 5.01 18.70
C PRO A 48 4.62 5.49 17.41
N PHE A 49 4.13 4.55 16.60
CA PHE A 49 3.43 4.85 15.36
C PHE A 49 2.04 5.45 15.62
N MET A 50 1.31 4.90 16.60
CA MET A 50 0.01 5.45 17.01
C MET A 50 0.15 6.88 17.54
N LYS A 51 1.22 7.19 18.27
CA LYS A 51 1.52 8.55 18.76
C LYS A 51 1.90 9.52 17.64
N ASP A 52 2.64 9.07 16.64
CA ASP A 52 3.00 9.90 15.48
C ASP A 52 1.75 10.30 14.66
N MET A 53 0.83 9.35 14.48
CA MET A 53 -0.41 9.54 13.70
C MET A 53 -1.54 10.21 14.50
N HIS A 54 -1.61 9.95 15.81
CA HIS A 54 -2.64 10.43 16.73
C HIS A 54 -2.02 11.06 17.99
N PRO A 55 -1.36 12.23 17.88
CA PRO A 55 -0.63 12.84 18.98
C PRO A 55 -1.50 13.25 20.18
N ASP A 56 -2.79 13.50 19.94
CA ASP A 56 -3.76 13.89 20.97
C ASP A 56 -4.51 12.70 21.59
N MET A 57 -4.26 11.47 21.11
CA MET A 57 -4.92 10.28 21.63
C MET A 57 -4.29 9.89 22.97
N SER A 58 -5.13 9.54 23.94
CA SER A 58 -4.66 8.97 25.20
C SER A 58 -4.25 7.51 25.02
N GLU A 59 -3.38 7.01 25.91
CA GLU A 59 -2.90 5.63 25.84
C GLU A 59 -4.04 4.60 25.95
N ALA A 60 -5.07 4.88 26.77
CA ALA A 60 -6.26 4.05 26.89
C ALA A 60 -7.04 3.94 25.56
N GLN A 61 -7.12 5.04 24.80
CA GLN A 61 -7.76 5.05 23.48
C GLN A 61 -6.93 4.30 22.45
N MET A 62 -5.59 4.36 22.54
CA MET A 62 -4.72 3.54 21.69
C MET A 62 -4.88 2.05 21.99
N GLU A 63 -5.00 1.68 23.27
CA GLU A 63 -5.20 0.29 23.69
C GLU A 63 -6.54 -0.24 23.16
N GLU A 64 -7.62 0.52 23.28
CA GLU A 64 -8.92 0.17 22.71
C GLU A 64 -8.86 0.00 21.19
N MET A 65 -8.20 0.94 20.49
CA MET A 65 -8.00 0.85 19.04
C MET A 65 -7.21 -0.40 18.65
N TYR A 66 -6.15 -0.72 19.40
CA TYR A 66 -5.36 -1.92 19.19
C TYR A 66 -6.18 -3.19 19.41
N GLN A 67 -6.98 -3.26 20.48
CA GLN A 67 -7.85 -4.40 20.77
C GLN A 67 -8.94 -4.57 19.70
N TYR A 68 -9.50 -3.49 19.15
CA TYR A 68 -10.48 -3.57 18.08
C TYR A 68 -9.88 -4.15 16.78
N CYS A 69 -8.63 -3.79 16.47
CA CYS A 69 -7.96 -4.20 15.23
C CYS A 69 -7.25 -5.57 15.34
N HIS A 70 -6.72 -5.90 16.52
CA HIS A 70 -5.81 -7.04 16.74
C HIS A 70 -6.24 -7.97 17.87
N GLY A 71 -7.28 -7.59 18.63
CA GLY A 71 -7.89 -8.45 19.64
C GLY A 71 -8.47 -9.72 19.03
N THR A 72 -8.55 -10.76 19.84
CA THR A 72 -9.14 -12.04 19.42
C THR A 72 -10.60 -12.03 19.91
N ASN A 73 -11.56 -12.16 19.00
CA ASN A 73 -12.98 -12.39 19.36
C ASN A 73 -13.15 -13.80 19.94
#